data_AF-A0A2C6KDG2-F1
#
_entry.id   AF-A0A2C6KDG2-F1
#
_cell.length_a   1.000
_cell.length_b   1.000
_cell.length_c   1.000
_cell.angle_alpha   90.00
_cell.angle_beta   90.00
_cell.angle_gamma   90.00
#
_symmetry.space_group_name_H-M   'P 1'
#
loop_
_entity.id
_entity.type
_entity.pdbx_description
1 polymer ?
#
loop_
_entity_poly.entity_id
_entity_poly.type
_entity_poly.pdbx_seq_one_letter_code
_entity_poly.pdbx_strand_id
1 'polypeptide(L)'
;MAPKKVTKKGVEGKKKRAKKDPNAPKKPLSSFMLFSNDKRAEILKKQPSLKSDIGKVGKMIGEEWSKLNASQKAVYQKKAEQEKARYQREMSQYNKKK
;
A
#
# COMPACT_ATOMS: atom_id res chain seq x y z
N MET A 1 -17.05 -25.42 -1.13
CA MET A 1 -16.81 -24.07 -1.70
C MET A 1 -15.79 -23.37 -0.80
N ALA A 2 -14.57 -23.13 -1.29
CA ALA A 2 -13.40 -22.82 -0.46
C ALA A 2 -13.54 -21.52 0.38
N PRO A 3 -13.27 -21.54 1.69
CA PRO A 3 -13.29 -20.34 2.53
C PRO A 3 -12.07 -19.46 2.23
N LYS A 4 -12.30 -18.27 1.67
CA LYS A 4 -11.25 -17.26 1.45
C LYS A 4 -10.76 -16.73 2.80
N LYS A 5 -9.52 -17.12 3.14
CA LYS A 5 -8.70 -16.69 4.27
C LYS A 5 -8.84 -15.19 4.57
N VAL A 6 -9.53 -14.86 5.67
CA VAL A 6 -9.43 -13.56 6.36
C VAL A 6 -8.44 -13.74 7.52
N THR A 7 -7.15 -13.56 7.26
CA THR A 7 -6.14 -13.57 8.32
C THR A 7 -6.12 -12.24 9.06
N LYS A 8 -6.52 -12.31 10.34
CA LYS A 8 -6.22 -11.38 11.45
C LYS A 8 -4.80 -10.78 11.37
N LYS A 9 -4.70 -9.47 11.63
CA LYS A 9 -3.60 -8.75 12.32
C LYS A 9 -4.08 -7.30 12.49
N GLY A 10 -4.48 -6.83 13.67
CA GLY A 10 -3.68 -6.76 14.88
C GLY A 10 -3.44 -5.27 15.15
N VAL A 11 -4.26 -4.69 16.03
CA VAL A 11 -4.08 -3.34 16.56
C VAL A 11 -2.87 -3.39 17.49
N GLU A 12 -1.69 -3.03 17.00
CA GLU A 12 -0.50 -2.89 17.84
C GLU A 12 0.21 -1.57 17.56
N GLY A 13 0.17 -0.69 18.55
CA GLY A 13 1.21 0.27 18.92
C GLY A 13 1.77 1.18 17.82
N LYS A 14 1.59 2.49 17.98
CA LYS A 14 2.44 3.51 17.37
C LYS A 14 3.91 3.33 17.80
N LYS A 15 4.62 2.34 17.27
CA LYS A 15 6.09 2.25 17.39
C LYS A 15 6.64 3.43 16.60
N LYS A 16 7.22 4.40 17.31
CA LYS A 16 8.02 5.50 16.74
C LYS A 16 8.85 4.92 15.60
N ARG A 17 8.64 5.40 14.37
CA ARG A 17 9.41 4.94 13.22
C ARG A 17 10.87 5.23 13.54
N ALA A 18 11.64 4.20 13.90
CA ALA A 18 13.09 4.30 14.01
C ALA A 18 13.60 4.96 12.73
N LYS A 19 14.46 5.98 12.86
CA LYS A 19 15.05 6.73 11.75
C LYS A 19 15.50 5.73 10.70
N LYS A 20 14.72 5.59 9.62
CA LYS A 20 15.06 4.69 8.52
C LYS A 20 16.32 5.27 7.92
N ASP A 21 17.38 4.48 7.80
CA ASP A 21 18.60 4.92 7.12
C ASP A 21 18.21 5.60 5.79
N PRO A 22 18.68 6.83 5.51
CA PRO A 22 18.27 7.56 4.31
C PRO A 22 18.65 6.85 3.01
N ASN A 23 19.62 5.93 3.08
CA ASN A 23 20.07 5.11 1.96
C ASN A 23 19.29 3.79 1.81
N ALA A 24 18.46 3.40 2.79
CA ALA A 24 17.69 2.18 2.67
C ALA A 24 16.59 2.36 1.62
N PRO A 25 16.44 1.42 0.67
CA PRO A 25 15.36 1.51 -0.29
C PRO A 25 14.02 1.53 0.45
N LYS A 26 13.06 2.27 -0.12
CA LYS A 26 11.76 2.50 0.50
C LYS A 26 10.86 1.29 0.27
N LYS A 27 10.25 0.75 1.33
CA LYS A 27 9.43 -0.48 1.27
C LYS A 27 8.49 -0.45 0.04
N PRO A 28 8.38 -1.55 -0.71
CA PRO A 28 7.55 -1.59 -1.90
C PRO A 28 6.10 -1.45 -1.48
N LEU A 29 5.33 -0.69 -2.25
CA LEU A 29 3.91 -0.52 -1.98
C LEU A 29 3.17 -1.79 -2.40
N SER A 30 2.38 -2.34 -1.48
CA SER A 30 1.47 -3.45 -1.78
C SER A 30 0.39 -3.03 -2.79
N SER A 31 -0.31 -3.98 -3.41
CA SER A 31 -1.38 -3.72 -4.40
C SER A 31 -2.43 -2.75 -3.90
N PHE A 32 -2.86 -2.93 -2.65
CA PHE A 32 -3.77 -2.02 -1.96
C PHE A 32 -3.15 -0.63 -1.70
N MET A 33 -1.84 -0.55 -1.44
CA MET A 33 -1.16 0.73 -1.20
C MET A 33 -0.94 1.54 -2.50
N LEU A 34 -0.70 0.86 -3.62
CA LEU A 34 -0.67 1.50 -4.94
C LEU A 34 -2.04 2.07 -5.28
N PHE A 35 -3.09 1.27 -5.12
CA PHE A 35 -4.47 1.71 -5.33
C PHE A 35 -4.88 2.85 -4.39
N SER A 36 -4.53 2.74 -3.10
CA SER A 36 -4.89 3.77 -2.13
C SER A 36 -4.17 5.08 -2.37
N ASN A 37 -2.92 5.08 -2.83
CA ASN A 37 -2.25 6.32 -3.22
C ASN A 37 -2.89 6.97 -4.43
N ASP A 38 -3.22 6.18 -5.45
CA ASP A 38 -3.88 6.67 -6.67
C ASP A 38 -5.25 7.26 -6.35
N LYS A 39 -6.11 6.50 -5.65
CA LYS A 39 -7.42 6.99 -5.22
C LYS A 39 -7.34 8.13 -4.23
N ARG A 40 -6.38 8.12 -3.30
CA ARG A 40 -6.17 9.25 -2.40
C ARG A 40 -5.82 10.50 -3.20
N ALA A 41 -4.94 10.41 -4.20
CA ALA A 41 -4.60 11.54 -5.05
C ALA A 41 -5.82 12.05 -5.84
N GLU A 42 -6.65 11.16 -6.39
CA GLU A 42 -7.90 11.55 -7.05
C GLU A 42 -8.90 12.21 -6.11
N ILE A 43 -9.10 11.65 -4.91
CA ILE A 43 -10.00 12.21 -3.89
C ILE A 43 -9.48 13.57 -3.43
N LEU A 44 -8.18 13.72 -3.22
CA LEU A 44 -7.55 15.00 -2.86
C LEU A 44 -7.71 16.04 -3.96
N LYS A 45 -7.61 15.64 -5.24
CA LYS A 45 -7.85 16.53 -6.38
C LYS A 45 -9.31 17.00 -6.42
N LYS A 46 -10.25 16.09 -6.19
CA LYS A 46 -11.70 16.41 -6.18
C LYS A 46 -12.12 17.16 -4.93
N GLN A 47 -11.50 16.87 -3.79
CA GLN A 47 -11.88 17.32 -2.45
C GLN A 47 -10.61 17.55 -1.62
N PRO A 48 -9.94 18.69 -1.80
CA PRO A 48 -8.73 19.03 -1.04
C PRO A 48 -9.01 19.19 0.47
N SER A 49 -10.27 19.49 0.84
CA SER A 49 -10.75 19.55 2.22
C SER A 49 -10.63 18.22 2.97
N LEU A 50 -10.73 17.09 2.27
CA LEU A 50 -10.59 15.75 2.86
C LEU A 50 -9.12 15.35 3.08
N LYS A 51 -8.16 16.21 2.74
CA LYS A 51 -6.73 15.95 2.97
C LYS A 51 -6.39 15.71 4.44
N SER A 52 -7.06 16.45 5.32
CA SER A 52 -6.93 16.33 6.77
C SER A 52 -7.66 15.09 7.31
N ASP A 53 -8.67 14.61 6.58
CA ASP A 53 -9.58 13.53 7.01
C ASP A 53 -9.19 12.16 6.43
N ILE A 54 -7.98 11.72 6.81
CA ILE A 54 -7.38 10.47 6.32
C ILE A 54 -8.26 9.25 6.67
N GLY A 55 -8.99 9.31 7.78
CA GLY A 55 -9.91 8.26 8.20
C GLY A 55 -11.06 8.05 7.21
N LYS A 56 -11.73 9.14 6.81
CA LYS A 56 -12.83 9.09 5.84
C LYS A 56 -12.35 8.66 4.45
N VAL A 57 -11.21 9.19 4.00
CA VAL A 57 -10.59 8.80 2.73
C VAL A 57 -10.21 7.33 2.72
N GLY A 58 -9.58 6.82 3.80
CA GLY A 58 -9.22 5.42 3.93
C GLY A 58 -10.43 4.48 3.90
N LYS A 59 -11.55 4.88 4.50
CA LYS A 59 -12.79 4.10 4.49
C LYS A 59 -13.36 3.98 3.07
N MET A 60 -13.47 5.09 2.35
CA MET A 60 -13.92 5.10 0.96
C MET A 60 -13.04 4.24 0.05
N ILE A 61 -11.71 4.33 0.20
CA ILE A 61 -10.77 3.51 -0.56
C ILE A 61 -10.92 2.02 -0.24
N GLY A 62 -11.13 1.66 1.03
CA GLY A 62 -11.34 0.26 1.44
C GLY A 62 -12.62 -0.34 0.88
N GLU A 63 -13.69 0.46 0.83
CA GLU A 63 -14.96 0.09 0.20
C GLU A 63 -14.81 -0.06 -1.31
N GLU A 64 -14.20 0.91 -1.99
CA GLU A 64 -13.91 0.85 -3.42
C GLU A 64 -13.05 -0.37 -3.77
N TRP A 65 -12.01 -0.63 -2.96
CA TRP A 65 -11.18 -1.80 -3.12
C TRP A 65 -11.98 -3.09 -2.95
N SER A 66 -12.89 -3.16 -1.98
CA SER A 66 -13.74 -4.35 -1.81
C SER A 66 -14.68 -4.54 -3.00
N LYS A 67 -15.23 -3.44 -3.54
CA LYS A 67 -16.10 -3.41 -4.73
C LYS A 67 -15.36 -3.70 -6.04
N LEU A 68 -14.04 -3.47 -6.12
CA LEU A 68 -13.28 -3.77 -7.33
C LEU A 68 -13.35 -5.26 -7.69
N ASN A 69 -13.54 -5.51 -8.98
CA ASN A 69 -13.52 -6.84 -9.57
C ASN A 69 -12.15 -7.51 -9.46
N ALA A 70 -12.14 -8.85 -9.47
CA ALA A 70 -10.92 -9.64 -9.38
C ALA A 70 -9.89 -9.28 -10.47
N SER A 71 -10.35 -8.96 -11.70
CA SER A 71 -9.47 -8.52 -12.79
C SER A 71 -8.75 -7.21 -12.50
N GLN A 72 -9.45 -6.22 -11.95
CA GLN A 72 -8.85 -4.93 -11.57
C GLN A 72 -7.84 -5.13 -10.44
N LYS A 73 -8.22 -5.89 -9.41
CA LYS A 73 -7.32 -6.28 -8.31
C LYS A 73 -6.08 -7.01 -8.84
N ALA A 74 -6.23 -7.90 -9.81
CA ALA A 74 -5.13 -8.65 -10.41
C ALA A 74 -4.14 -7.74 -11.15
N VAL A 75 -4.60 -6.69 -11.84
CA VAL A 75 -3.72 -5.69 -12.46
C VAL A 75 -2.88 -4.98 -11.38
N TYR A 76 -3.50 -4.54 -10.29
CA TYR A 76 -2.77 -3.90 -9.18
C TYR A 76 -1.86 -4.89 -8.43
N GLN A 77 -2.25 -6.16 -8.35
CA GLN A 77 -1.45 -7.23 -7.77
C GLN A 77 -0.18 -7.47 -8.59
N LYS A 78 -0.31 -7.62 -9.92
CA LYS A 78 0.85 -7.74 -10.82
C LYS A 78 1.78 -6.52 -10.72
N LYS A 79 1.22 -5.30 -10.72
CA LYS A 79 2.01 -4.06 -10.53
C LYS A 79 2.75 -4.06 -9.19
N ALA A 80 2.10 -4.49 -8.10
CA ALA A 80 2.73 -4.58 -6.80
C ALA A 80 3.81 -5.67 -6.73
N GLU A 81 3.62 -6.80 -7.41
CA GLU A 81 4.62 -7.85 -7.51
C GLU A 81 5.86 -7.36 -8.28
N GLN A 82 5.67 -6.60 -9.37
CA GLN A 82 6.76 -5.97 -10.09
C GLN A 82 7.53 -4.97 -9.22
N GLU A 83 6.83 -4.09 -8.51
CA GLU A 83 7.47 -3.13 -7.60
C GLU A 83 8.18 -3.83 -6.43
N LYS A 84 7.58 -4.89 -5.88
CA LYS A 84 8.21 -5.73 -4.87
C LYS A 84 9.48 -6.39 -5.38
N ALA A 85 9.49 -6.89 -6.61
CA ALA A 85 10.68 -7.48 -7.23
C ALA A 85 11.77 -6.43 -7.47
N ARG A 86 11.39 -5.23 -7.93
CA ARG A 86 12.31 -4.08 -8.08
C ARG A 86 12.94 -3.71 -6.74
N TYR A 87 12.12 -3.54 -5.70
CA TYR A 87 12.60 -3.29 -4.35
C TYR A 87 13.50 -4.39 -3.82
N GLN A 88 13.18 -5.67 -4.04
CA GLN A 88 14.03 -6.78 -3.58
C GLN A 88 15.42 -6.71 -4.22
N ARG A 89 15.50 -6.34 -5.50
CA ARG A 89 16.79 -6.12 -6.18
C ARG A 89 17.54 -4.93 -5.58
N GLU A 90 16.88 -3.79 -5.43
CA GLU A 90 17.46 -2.59 -4.82
C GLU A 90 17.91 -2.85 -3.36
N MET A 91 17.11 -3.59 -2.59
CA MET A 91 17.41 -3.98 -1.21
C MET A 91 18.57 -4.97 -1.13
N SER A 92 18.66 -5.93 -2.06
CA SER A 92 19.80 -6.84 -2.13
C SER A 92 21.10 -6.10 -2.43
N GLN A 93 21.07 -5.14 -3.37
CA GLN A 93 22.22 -4.27 -3.66
C GLN A 93 22.57 -3.38 -2.46
N TYR A 94 21.57 -2.78 -1.81
CA TYR A 94 21.78 -1.98 -0.60
C TYR A 94 22.39 -2.81 0.53
N ASN A 95 21.90 -4.03 0.76
CA ASN A 95 22.42 -4.93 1.79
C ASN A 95 23.82 -5.46 1.47
N LYS A 96 24.20 -5.54 0.20
CA LYS A 96 25.58 -5.85 -0.22
C LYS A 96 26.53 -4.66 -0.09
N LYS A 97 26.00 -3.43 -0.09
CA LYS A 97 26.76 -2.18 -0.02
C LYS A 97 26.83 -1.61 1.41
N LYS A 98 26.00 -2.10 2.32
CA LYS A 98 26.06 -1.85 3.77
C LYS A 98 27.06 -2.80 4.41
#